data_AF-A0A1K2HNB2-F1
#
_entry.id   AF-A0A1K2HNB2-F1
#
_cell.length_a   1.000
_cell.length_b   1.000
_cell.length_c   1.000
_cell.angle_alpha   90.00
_cell.angle_beta   90.00
_cell.angle_gamma   90.00
#
_symmetry.space_group_name_H-M   'P 1'
#
loop_
_entity.id
_entity.type
_entity.pdbx_description
1 polymer ?
#
loop_
_entity_poly.entity_id
_entity_poly.type
_entity_poly.pdbx_seq_one_letter_code
_entity_poly.pdbx_strand_id
1 'polypeptide(L)'
;MKTTLALFALAGLTACQPAPAIPTQPPSATDAQRAIGEMFGPSMASVLQSGSVVLGTCLATPAKYQPEPGQFSCSFLLNSPGGSSESQADFVMTETGWQAQPSVAQDELPFPDPKLHGK
;
A
#
# COMPACT_ATOMS: atom_id res chain seq x y z
N MET A 1 35.05 -58.28 -3.37
CA MET A 1 33.88 -57.54 -2.85
C MET A 1 33.52 -56.48 -3.88
N LYS A 2 32.30 -56.54 -4.44
CA LYS A 2 31.82 -55.60 -5.47
C LYS A 2 30.87 -54.60 -4.80
N THR A 3 31.27 -53.34 -4.74
CA THR A 3 30.46 -52.27 -4.15
C THR A 3 29.68 -51.59 -5.28
N THR A 4 28.36 -51.74 -5.29
CA THR A 4 27.46 -51.07 -6.24
C THR A 4 26.97 -49.77 -5.62
N LEU A 5 27.33 -48.63 -6.21
CA LEU A 5 26.80 -47.30 -5.86
C LEU A 5 25.47 -47.09 -6.59
N ALA A 6 24.39 -46.90 -5.85
CA ALA A 6 23.09 -46.49 -6.40
C ALA A 6 22.99 -44.95 -6.39
N LEU A 7 22.89 -44.33 -7.57
CA LEU A 7 22.58 -42.92 -7.74
C LEU A 7 21.07 -42.70 -7.55
N PHE A 8 20.68 -41.99 -6.49
CA PHE A 8 19.33 -41.44 -6.34
C PHE A 8 19.22 -40.15 -7.19
N ALA A 9 18.48 -40.21 -8.28
CA ALA A 9 18.10 -39.04 -9.05
C ALA A 9 16.95 -38.31 -8.34
N LEU A 10 17.26 -37.19 -7.67
CA LEU A 10 16.25 -36.24 -7.20
C LEU A 10 15.72 -35.45 -8.41
N ALA A 11 14.53 -35.81 -8.89
CA ALA A 11 13.78 -34.99 -9.82
C ALA A 11 13.27 -33.73 -9.08
N GLY A 12 13.92 -32.59 -9.33
CA GLY A 12 13.50 -31.29 -8.80
C GLY A 12 12.18 -30.86 -9.42
N LEU A 13 11.11 -30.90 -8.63
CA LEU A 13 9.86 -30.19 -8.92
C LEU A 13 10.10 -28.71 -8.64
N THR A 14 10.42 -27.93 -9.67
CA THR A 14 10.31 -26.46 -9.60
C THR A 14 8.83 -26.10 -9.49
N ALA A 15 8.38 -25.80 -8.28
CA ALA A 15 7.07 -25.21 -8.04
C ALA A 15 7.04 -23.83 -8.70
N CYS A 16 6.25 -23.70 -9.77
CA CYS A 16 5.97 -22.42 -10.41
C CYS A 16 5.08 -21.62 -9.45
N GLN A 17 5.66 -20.77 -8.61
CA GLN A 17 4.89 -19.85 -7.79
C GLN A 17 4.34 -18.75 -8.72
N PRO A 18 3.01 -18.54 -8.76
CA PRO A 18 2.44 -17.46 -9.53
C PRO A 18 2.99 -16.13 -9.02
N ALA A 19 3.38 -15.25 -9.95
CA ALA A 19 3.82 -13.91 -9.60
C ALA A 19 2.73 -13.20 -8.77
N PRO A 20 3.11 -12.37 -7.77
CA PRO A 20 2.14 -11.59 -7.02
C PRO A 20 1.26 -10.78 -7.99
N ALA A 21 -0.06 -10.84 -7.78
CA ALA A 21 -0.98 -10.10 -8.63
C ALA A 21 -0.76 -8.59 -8.43
N ILE A 22 -0.56 -7.87 -9.53
CA ILE A 22 -0.45 -6.41 -9.51
C ILE A 22 -1.83 -5.83 -9.12
N PRO A 23 -1.92 -5.02 -8.05
CA PRO A 23 -3.17 -4.38 -7.67
C PRO A 23 -3.75 -3.54 -8.82
N THR A 24 -5.05 -3.68 -9.05
CA THR A 24 -5.79 -2.87 -10.03
C THR A 24 -6.75 -1.88 -9.37
N GLN A 25 -6.80 -1.87 -8.04
CA GLN A 25 -7.65 -1.02 -7.22
C GLN A 25 -6.82 -0.43 -6.07
N PRO A 26 -7.16 0.78 -5.58
CA PRO A 26 -6.52 1.37 -4.41
C PRO A 26 -6.78 0.53 -3.14
N PRO A 27 -6.04 0.78 -2.05
CA PRO A 27 -6.30 0.11 -0.77
C PRO A 27 -7.73 0.32 -0.29
N SER A 28 -8.23 -0.64 0.50
CA SER A 28 -9.45 -0.45 1.28
C SER A 28 -9.24 0.63 2.35
N ALA A 29 -10.32 1.18 2.92
CA ALA A 29 -10.20 2.14 4.03
C ALA A 29 -9.44 1.55 5.23
N THR A 30 -9.65 0.27 5.54
CA THR A 30 -8.95 -0.43 6.62
C THR A 30 -7.45 -0.58 6.32
N ASP A 31 -7.10 -0.97 5.10
CA ASP A 31 -5.70 -1.07 4.69
C ASP A 31 -5.00 0.28 4.67
N ALA A 32 -5.67 1.32 4.18
CA ALA A 32 -5.15 2.67 4.18
C ALA A 32 -4.93 3.19 5.59
N GLN A 33 -5.88 2.98 6.50
CA GLN A 33 -5.72 3.38 7.90
C GLN A 33 -4.53 2.69 8.56
N ARG A 34 -4.37 1.39 8.35
CA ARG A 34 -3.21 0.65 8.87
C ARG A 34 -1.90 1.19 8.28
N ALA A 35 -1.81 1.29 6.96
CA ALA A 35 -0.60 1.72 6.26
C ALA A 35 -0.19 3.17 6.62
N ILE A 36 -1.16 4.08 6.75
CA ILE A 36 -0.91 5.46 7.21
C ILE A 36 -0.46 5.49 8.67
N GLY A 37 -1.07 4.67 9.53
CA GLY A 37 -0.63 4.52 10.92
C GLY A 37 0.82 4.04 11.02
N GLU A 38 1.22 3.09 10.19
CA GLU A 38 2.60 2.59 10.10
C GLU A 38 3.55 3.66 9.55
N MET A 39 3.15 4.41 8.51
CA MET A 39 3.95 5.49 7.91
C MET A 39 4.34 6.58 8.92
N PHE A 40 3.41 6.98 9.79
CA PHE A 40 3.65 8.00 10.81
C PHE A 40 4.16 7.42 12.15
N GLY A 41 4.21 6.10 12.28
CA GLY A 41 4.74 5.39 13.44
C GLY A 41 3.74 5.15 14.58
N PRO A 42 4.21 4.52 15.69
CA PRO A 42 3.34 3.94 16.72
C PRO A 42 2.38 4.93 17.41
N SER A 43 2.78 6.20 17.54
CA SER A 43 1.93 7.23 18.14
C SER A 43 0.70 7.51 17.26
N MET A 44 0.88 7.60 15.95
CA MET A 44 -0.24 7.78 15.03
C MET A 44 -1.12 6.53 14.94
N ALA A 45 -0.52 5.35 14.96
CA ALA A 45 -1.29 4.11 15.04
C ALA A 45 -2.22 4.07 16.26
N SER A 46 -1.78 4.62 17.41
CA SER A 46 -2.62 4.78 18.60
C SER A 46 -3.72 5.83 18.41
N VAL A 47 -3.42 6.99 17.82
CA VAL A 47 -4.43 8.01 17.49
C VAL A 47 -5.55 7.42 16.62
N LEU A 48 -5.17 6.62 15.62
CA LEU A 48 -6.10 5.97 14.70
C LEU A 48 -6.96 4.87 15.34
N GLN A 49 -6.70 4.45 16.59
CA GLN A 49 -7.63 3.57 17.33
C GLN A 49 -8.94 4.28 17.69
N SER A 50 -8.91 5.61 17.78
CA SER A 50 -10.08 6.47 18.05
C SER A 50 -10.35 7.48 16.93
N GLY A 51 -9.63 7.33 15.82
CA GLY A 51 -9.70 8.17 14.63
C GLY A 51 -10.08 7.37 13.40
N SER A 52 -9.93 7.99 12.23
CA SER A 52 -10.09 7.30 10.94
C SER A 52 -9.21 7.90 9.87
N VAL A 53 -8.93 7.10 8.85
CA VAL A 53 -8.43 7.57 7.55
C VAL A 53 -9.53 7.40 6.53
N VAL A 54 -9.86 8.48 5.82
CA VAL A 54 -10.79 8.45 4.70
C VAL A 54 -10.00 8.74 3.43
N LEU A 55 -10.04 7.84 2.45
CA LEU A 55 -9.42 8.06 1.16
C LEU A 55 -10.28 9.01 0.30
N GLY A 56 -9.63 9.94 -0.37
CA GLY A 56 -10.25 10.84 -1.33
C GLY A 56 -10.07 10.34 -2.76
N THR A 57 -9.54 11.20 -3.61
CA THR A 57 -9.14 10.86 -4.97
C THR A 57 -7.92 9.97 -4.94
N CYS A 58 -8.07 8.76 -5.50
CA CYS A 58 -6.98 7.84 -5.78
C CYS A 58 -6.81 7.68 -7.28
N LEU A 59 -5.57 7.68 -7.74
CA LEU A 59 -5.19 7.48 -9.12
C LEU A 59 -3.97 6.56 -9.21
N ALA A 60 -3.89 5.78 -10.28
CA ALA A 60 -2.65 5.07 -10.58
C ALA A 60 -1.55 6.12 -10.74
N THR A 61 -0.43 5.92 -10.05
CA THR A 61 0.64 6.92 -10.02
C THR A 61 1.17 7.14 -11.44
N PRO A 62 1.26 8.38 -11.94
CA PRO A 62 1.71 8.61 -13.32
C PRO A 62 3.14 8.11 -13.57
N ALA A 63 3.38 7.57 -14.77
CA ALA A 63 4.67 6.98 -15.13
C ALA A 63 5.87 7.94 -15.01
N LYS A 64 5.64 9.26 -15.12
CA LYS A 64 6.69 10.29 -14.94
C LYS A 64 7.34 10.26 -13.55
N TYR A 65 6.68 9.68 -12.55
CA TYR A 65 7.23 9.51 -11.20
C TYR A 65 7.92 8.17 -10.97
N GLN A 66 8.06 7.32 -12.01
CA GLN A 66 8.68 5.99 -11.92
C GLN A 66 8.08 5.12 -10.79
N PRO A 67 6.75 4.88 -10.80
CA PRO A 67 6.08 4.18 -9.72
C PRO A 67 6.37 2.67 -9.71
N GLU A 68 6.20 2.06 -8.53
CA GLU A 68 6.13 0.60 -8.40
C GLU A 68 4.88 0.05 -9.13
N PRO A 69 4.92 -1.19 -9.66
CA PRO A 69 3.76 -1.80 -10.29
C PRO A 69 2.53 -1.83 -9.37
N GLY A 70 1.43 -1.21 -9.79
CA GLY A 70 0.18 -1.14 -9.02
C GLY A 70 0.19 -0.11 -7.89
N GLN A 71 1.14 0.83 -7.88
CA GLN A 71 1.17 1.94 -6.93
C GLN A 71 0.05 2.96 -7.20
N PHE A 72 -0.66 3.34 -6.14
CA PHE A 72 -1.70 4.38 -6.17
C PHE A 72 -1.27 5.61 -5.39
N SER A 73 -1.44 6.79 -5.97
CA SER A 73 -1.36 8.06 -5.25
C SER A 73 -2.78 8.47 -4.83
N CYS A 74 -2.97 8.74 -3.54
CA CYS A 74 -4.25 9.14 -2.99
C CYS A 74 -4.14 10.38 -2.09
N SER A 75 -5.14 11.25 -2.15
CA SER A 75 -5.44 12.14 -1.03
C SER A 75 -6.12 11.36 0.10
N PHE A 76 -5.96 11.83 1.33
CA PHE A 76 -6.65 11.26 2.48
C PHE A 76 -6.94 12.32 3.54
N LEU A 77 -8.04 12.12 4.26
CA LEU A 77 -8.38 12.86 5.46
C LEU A 77 -8.05 12.00 6.68
N LEU A 78 -7.14 12.50 7.51
CA LEU A 78 -6.88 11.98 8.84
C LEU A 78 -7.86 12.64 9.82
N ASN A 79 -8.78 11.87 10.37
CA ASN A 79 -9.68 12.31 11.43
C ASN A 79 -9.15 11.83 12.77
N SER A 80 -8.95 12.75 13.71
CA SER A 80 -8.56 12.44 15.09
C SER A 80 -9.45 13.20 16.08
N PRO A 81 -9.44 12.83 17.37
CA PRO A 81 -10.12 13.63 18.39
C PRO A 81 -9.62 15.08 18.49
N GLY A 82 -8.40 15.37 18.03
CA GLY A 82 -7.81 16.71 18.04
C GLY A 82 -8.14 17.57 16.81
N GLY A 83 -8.87 17.01 15.83
CA GLY A 83 -9.19 17.67 14.56
C GLY A 83 -8.90 16.78 13.36
N SER A 84 -9.20 17.33 12.18
CA SER A 84 -9.00 16.66 10.89
C SER A 84 -7.91 17.36 10.07
N SER A 85 -7.08 16.58 9.40
CA SER A 85 -6.05 17.07 8.48
C SER A 85 -6.12 16.31 7.17
N GLU A 86 -6.16 17.02 6.06
CA GLU A 86 -6.00 16.42 4.73
C GLU A 86 -4.50 16.35 4.39
N SER A 87 -4.10 15.25 3.76
CA SER A 87 -2.74 15.06 3.22
C SER A 87 -2.81 14.06 2.06
N GLN A 88 -1.65 13.67 1.53
CA GLN A 88 -1.54 12.82 0.35
C GLN A 88 -0.45 11.76 0.56
N ALA A 89 -0.72 10.53 0.13
CA ALA A 89 0.18 9.38 0.27
C ALA A 89 0.15 8.49 -0.97
N ASP A 90 1.29 7.87 -1.25
CA ASP A 90 1.37 6.76 -2.19
C ASP A 90 1.24 5.44 -1.45
N PHE A 91 0.54 4.49 -2.06
CA PHE A 91 0.31 3.16 -1.54
C PHE A 91 0.90 2.13 -2.51
N VAL A 92 1.77 1.27 -1.98
CA VAL A 92 2.40 0.16 -2.72
C VAL A 92 2.01 -1.15 -2.04
N MET A 93 1.56 -2.13 -2.82
CA MET A 93 1.31 -3.47 -2.29
C MET A 93 2.63 -4.23 -2.15
N THR A 94 2.90 -4.69 -0.93
CA THR A 94 4.06 -5.53 -0.60
C THR A 94 3.60 -6.94 -0.20
N GLU A 95 4.55 -7.83 0.08
CA GLU A 95 4.25 -9.18 0.59
C GLU A 95 3.50 -9.17 1.93
N THR A 96 3.67 -8.11 2.73
CA THR A 96 3.01 -7.94 4.03
C THR A 96 1.74 -7.09 3.95
N GLY A 97 1.35 -6.67 2.74
CA GLY A 97 0.17 -5.84 2.47
C GLY A 97 0.54 -4.43 2.00
N TRP A 98 -0.44 -3.53 2.03
CA TRP A 98 -0.23 -2.14 1.63
C TRP A 98 0.75 -1.42 2.55
N GLN A 99 1.72 -0.73 1.96
CA GLN A 99 2.62 0.20 2.61
C GLN A 99 2.34 1.61 2.08
N ALA A 100 2.30 2.60 2.98
CA ALA A 100 2.11 4.00 2.62
C ALA A 100 3.44 4.77 2.74
N GLN A 101 3.62 5.74 1.85
CA GLN A 101 4.71 6.73 1.89
C GLN A 101 4.19 8.10 1.47
N PRO A 102 4.89 9.21 1.78
CA PRO A 102 4.51 10.54 1.30
C PRO A 102 4.37 10.53 -0.23
N SER A 103 3.30 11.13 -0.75
CA SER A 103 3.04 11.06 -2.18
C SER A 103 4.09 11.81 -2.99
N VAL A 104 4.54 11.21 -4.09
CA VAL A 104 5.39 11.88 -5.09
C VAL A 104 4.57 12.64 -6.14
N ALA A 105 3.27 12.34 -6.27
CA ALA A 105 2.37 12.91 -7.27
C ALA A 105 1.41 13.95 -6.68
N GLN A 106 1.91 14.80 -5.77
CA GLN A 106 1.09 15.78 -5.05
C GLN A 106 0.47 16.83 -5.99
N ASP A 107 1.15 17.15 -7.08
CA ASP A 107 0.71 18.08 -8.13
C ASP A 107 -0.39 17.48 -9.04
N GLU A 108 -0.61 16.17 -8.97
CA GLU A 108 -1.66 15.46 -9.72
C GLU A 108 -2.93 15.24 -8.90
N LEU A 109 -2.81 15.31 -7.57
CA LEU A 109 -3.92 15.13 -6.65
C LEU A 109 -4.58 16.48 -6.34
N PRO A 110 -5.91 16.55 -6.32
CA PRO A 110 -6.59 17.78 -5.93
C PRO A 110 -6.29 18.09 -4.45
N PHE A 111 -6.12 19.38 -4.15
CA PHE A 111 -6.01 19.87 -2.78
C PHE A 111 -6.64 21.29 -2.66
N PRO A 112 -7.64 21.51 -1.79
CA PRO A 112 -8.35 20.48 -1.02
C PRO A 112 -9.12 19.52 -1.94
N ASP A 113 -9.19 18.25 -1.58
CA ASP A 113 -9.86 17.24 -2.39
C ASP A 113 -11.40 17.35 -2.27
N PRO A 114 -12.13 17.58 -3.37
CA PRO A 114 -13.59 17.70 -3.32
C PRO A 114 -14.30 16.45 -2.77
N LYS A 115 -13.70 15.25 -2.87
CA LYS A 115 -14.27 14.01 -2.32
C LYS A 115 -14.18 13.93 -0.79
N LEU A 116 -13.30 14.71 -0.17
CA LEU A 116 -13.10 14.72 1.29
C LEU A 116 -13.92 15.81 1.98
N HIS A 117 -14.43 16.79 1.22
CA HIS A 117 -15.21 17.92 1.74
C HIS A 117 -16.64 18.00 1.20
N GLY A 118 -16.99 17.13 0.24
CA GLY A 118 -18.34 16.98 -0.27
C GLY A 118 -19.26 16.32 0.74
N LYS A 119 -20.22 17.09 1.27
CA LYS A 119 -21.38 16.55 1.99
C LYS A 119 -22.32 15.80 1.05
#